data_AF-A0A927S380-F1
#
_entry.id   AF-A0A927S380-F1
#
_cell.length_a   1.000
_cell.length_b   1.000
_cell.length_c   1.000
_cell.angle_alpha   90.00
_cell.angle_beta   90.00
_cell.angle_gamma   90.00
#
_symmetry.space_group_name_H-M   'P 1'
#
loop_
_entity.id
_entity.type
_entity.pdbx_description
1 polymer ?
#
loop_
_entity_poly.entity_id
_entity_poly.type
_entity_poly.pdbx_seq_one_letter_code
_entity_poly.pdbx_strand_id
1 'polypeptide(L)'
;MYNLTVPMALVDLIPVICFGIAALILQRDLHGKMRSGAFALFAGGTIDIFTAGFLKAAWKLMYAAGICDFQALNTLFLPLQSIGFLMAGIGSILLLCGKAKKASVFAAAPPVFSGSFVFIGMMVLGLGSICTVLSMLAVRIKKHGAIALFAAAFVCSMAMGYMASQDSTQAWVNWVEEGINCVSQGCLLGGVFVLHKAGLKNLEL
;
A
#
# COMPACT_ATOMS: atom_id res chain seq x y z
N MET A 1 -6.72 -15.24 23.00
CA MET A 1 -6.67 -16.00 21.73
C MET A 1 -7.40 -15.19 20.68
N TYR A 2 -6.78 -14.91 19.53
CA TYR A 2 -7.48 -14.21 18.45
C TYR A 2 -8.52 -15.16 17.84
N ASN A 3 -9.75 -14.70 17.68
CA ASN A 3 -10.82 -15.44 16.98
C ASN A 3 -10.62 -15.33 15.45
N LEU A 4 -9.47 -15.78 14.95
CA LEU A 4 -9.13 -15.79 13.53
C LEU A 4 -9.63 -17.09 12.90
N THR A 5 -10.41 -16.95 11.83
CA THR A 5 -10.93 -18.10 11.07
C THR A 5 -10.19 -18.21 9.73
N VAL A 6 -10.05 -19.43 9.20
CA VAL A 6 -9.42 -19.67 7.89
C VAL A 6 -10.07 -18.84 6.77
N PRO A 7 -11.41 -18.68 6.68
CA PRO A 7 -12.03 -17.79 5.69
C PRO A 7 -11.60 -16.33 5.82
N MET A 8 -11.42 -15.83 7.03
CA MET A 8 -10.97 -14.44 7.27
C MET A 8 -9.54 -14.22 6.77
N ALA A 9 -8.64 -15.19 7.00
CA ALA A 9 -7.27 -15.13 6.47
C ALA A 9 -7.23 -15.18 4.93
N LEU A 10 -8.16 -15.89 4.30
CA LEU A 10 -8.30 -15.92 2.83
C LEU A 10 -8.81 -14.59 2.27
N VAL A 11 -9.72 -13.91 2.98
CA VAL A 11 -10.22 -12.59 2.58
C VAL A 11 -9.10 -11.54 2.63
N ASP A 12 -8.15 -11.64 3.56
CA ASP A 12 -6.99 -10.73 3.65
C ASP A 12 -6.02 -10.87 2.45
N LEU A 13 -6.08 -11.97 1.68
CA LEU A 13 -5.32 -12.10 0.42
C LEU A 13 -5.91 -11.24 -0.70
N ILE A 14 -7.23 -10.97 -0.69
CA ILE A 14 -7.90 -10.17 -1.71
C ILE A 14 -7.29 -8.77 -1.82
N PRO A 15 -7.18 -7.96 -0.74
CA PRO A 15 -6.58 -6.63 -0.82
C PRO A 15 -5.10 -6.69 -1.23
N VAL A 16 -4.35 -7.72 -0.80
CA VAL A 16 -2.94 -7.90 -1.18
C VAL A 16 -2.80 -8.14 -2.68
N ILE A 17 -3.64 -8.99 -3.27
CA ILE A 17 -3.67 -9.25 -4.71
C ILE A 17 -4.10 -7.99 -5.47
N CYS A 18 -5.15 -7.30 -5.02
CA CYS A 18 -5.61 -6.06 -5.63
C CYS A 18 -4.50 -5.00 -5.66
N PHE A 19 -3.80 -4.81 -4.54
CA PHE A 19 -2.65 -3.91 -4.46
C PHE A 19 -1.52 -4.36 -5.39
N GLY A 20 -1.18 -5.66 -5.40
CA GLY A 20 -0.14 -6.21 -6.26
C GLY A 20 -0.42 -5.95 -7.75
N ILE A 21 -1.66 -6.15 -8.20
CA ILE A 21 -2.06 -5.86 -9.59
C ILE A 21 -1.97 -4.35 -9.86
N ALA A 22 -2.44 -3.51 -8.95
CA ALA A 22 -2.37 -2.06 -9.09
C ALA A 22 -0.90 -1.58 -9.19
N ALA A 23 -0.02 -2.11 -8.34
CA ALA A 23 1.40 -1.83 -8.33
C ALA A 23 2.07 -2.25 -9.64
N LEU A 24 1.79 -3.46 -10.15
CA LEU A 24 2.34 -3.94 -11.43
C LEU A 24 1.91 -3.06 -12.62
N ILE A 25 0.64 -2.65 -12.67
CA ILE A 25 0.14 -1.75 -13.73
C ILE A 25 0.85 -0.40 -13.64
N LEU A 26 0.96 0.19 -12.45
CA LEU A 26 1.64 1.46 -12.25
C LEU A 26 3.12 1.38 -12.59
N GLN A 27 3.82 0.35 -12.14
CA GLN A 27 5.23 0.14 -12.49
C GLN A 27 5.41 0.07 -14.00
N ARG A 28 4.56 -0.67 -14.72
CA ARG A 28 4.63 -0.77 -16.19
C ARG A 28 4.37 0.57 -16.89
N ASP A 29 3.38 1.33 -16.44
CA ASP A 29 2.99 2.60 -17.05
C ASP A 29 3.97 3.74 -16.75
N LEU A 30 4.62 3.69 -15.58
CA LEU A 30 5.56 4.72 -15.10
C LEU A 30 7.03 4.40 -15.41
N HIS A 31 7.39 3.15 -15.73
CA HIS A 31 8.78 2.74 -16.00
C HIS A 31 9.47 3.62 -17.05
N GLY A 32 8.78 3.95 -18.15
CA GLY A 32 9.33 4.79 -19.21
C GLY A 32 9.39 6.29 -18.90
N LYS A 33 8.83 6.72 -17.76
CA LYS A 33 8.62 8.13 -17.42
C LYS A 33 9.41 8.58 -16.20
N MET A 34 9.70 7.63 -15.32
CA MET A 34 10.49 7.86 -14.13
C MET A 34 11.97 7.76 -14.45
N ARG A 35 12.79 8.61 -13.81
CA ARG A 35 14.24 8.39 -13.78
C ARG A 35 14.52 7.09 -13.01
N SER A 36 15.58 6.37 -13.41
CA SER A 36 15.96 5.07 -12.83
C SER A 36 15.95 5.04 -11.29
N GLY A 37 16.44 6.09 -10.61
CA GLY A 37 16.41 6.15 -9.14
C GLY A 37 15.02 6.35 -8.52
N ALA A 38 14.16 7.17 -9.15
CA ALA A 38 12.78 7.36 -8.67
C ALA A 38 11.93 6.10 -8.94
N PHE A 39 12.16 5.44 -10.07
CA PHE A 39 11.55 4.15 -10.38
C PHE A 39 11.99 3.07 -9.39
N ALA A 40 13.28 2.99 -9.05
CA ALA A 40 13.79 2.03 -8.07
C ALA A 40 13.15 2.23 -6.68
N LEU A 41 12.99 3.47 -6.24
CA LEU A 41 12.27 3.79 -5.00
C LEU A 41 10.80 3.37 -5.05
N PHE A 42 10.12 3.67 -6.16
CA PHE A 42 8.71 3.30 -6.35
C PHE A 42 8.51 1.78 -6.43
N ALA A 43 9.32 1.10 -7.23
CA ALA A 43 9.26 -0.35 -7.41
C ALA A 43 9.65 -1.08 -6.12
N GLY A 44 10.76 -0.69 -5.48
CA GLY A 44 11.18 -1.26 -4.20
C GLY A 44 10.12 -1.06 -3.12
N GLY A 45 9.59 0.16 -2.99
CA GLY A 45 8.56 0.44 -1.99
C GLY A 45 7.26 -0.34 -2.22
N THR A 46 6.81 -0.48 -3.47
CA THR A 46 5.63 -1.28 -3.79
C THR A 46 5.84 -2.78 -3.61
N ILE A 47 7.05 -3.30 -3.84
CA ILE A 47 7.44 -4.68 -3.53
C ILE A 47 7.42 -4.91 -2.01
N ASP A 48 7.94 -3.98 -1.21
CA ASP A 48 7.94 -4.08 0.25
C ASP A 48 6.51 -4.09 0.81
N ILE A 49 5.62 -3.22 0.33
CA ILE A 49 4.20 -3.22 0.74
C ILE A 49 3.53 -4.55 0.41
N PHE A 50 3.73 -5.06 -0.81
CA PHE A 50 3.14 -6.33 -1.24
C PHE A 50 3.67 -7.50 -0.40
N THR A 51 4.99 -7.53 -0.16
CA THR A 51 5.65 -8.56 0.64
C THR A 51 5.16 -8.52 2.09
N ALA A 52 5.03 -7.33 2.68
CA ALA A 52 4.48 -7.17 4.03
C ALA A 52 3.04 -7.71 4.10
N GLY A 53 2.17 -7.33 3.15
CA GLY A 53 0.80 -7.82 3.09
C GLY A 53 0.73 -9.34 2.94
N PHE A 54 1.52 -9.91 2.04
CA PHE A 54 1.59 -11.35 1.82
C PHE A 54 2.06 -12.11 3.06
N LEU A 55 3.12 -11.63 3.73
CA LEU A 55 3.62 -12.24 4.97
C LEU A 55 2.59 -12.18 6.10
N LYS A 56 1.84 -11.09 6.22
CA LYS A 56 0.77 -10.97 7.22
C LYS A 56 -0.38 -11.93 6.94
N ALA A 57 -0.84 -12.03 5.70
CA ALA A 57 -1.87 -12.98 5.30
C ALA A 57 -1.42 -14.43 5.51
N ALA A 58 -0.17 -14.75 5.16
CA ALA A 58 0.43 -16.06 5.40
C ALA A 58 0.50 -16.40 6.90
N TRP A 59 0.90 -15.46 7.76
CA TRP A 59 0.90 -15.65 9.21
C TRP A 59 -0.52 -15.88 9.75
N LYS A 60 -1.51 -15.08 9.34
CA LYS A 60 -2.92 -15.29 9.73
C LYS A 60 -3.44 -16.67 9.32
N LEU A 61 -3.07 -17.15 8.14
CA LEU A 61 -3.45 -18.49 7.66
C LEU A 61 -2.82 -19.59 8.51
N MET A 62 -1.52 -19.50 8.79
CA MET A 62 -0.80 -20.48 9.64
C MET A 62 -1.33 -20.48 11.08
N TYR A 63 -1.65 -19.30 11.62
CA TYR A 63 -2.24 -19.15 12.95
C TYR A 63 -3.65 -19.76 13.01
N ALA A 64 -4.51 -19.44 12.03
CA ALA A 64 -5.88 -19.97 11.96
C ALA A 64 -5.93 -21.48 11.70
N ALA A 65 -4.92 -22.04 11.01
CA ALA A 65 -4.78 -23.48 10.79
C ALA A 65 -4.23 -24.24 12.02
N GLY A 66 -3.87 -23.54 13.11
CA GLY A 66 -3.34 -24.15 14.33
C GLY A 66 -1.94 -24.76 14.17
N ILE A 67 -1.19 -24.38 13.14
CA ILE A 67 0.11 -24.99 12.81
C ILE A 67 1.21 -24.38 13.69
N CYS A 68 1.42 -23.07 13.65
CA CYS A 68 2.45 -22.34 14.41
C CYS A 68 2.14 -20.84 14.50
N ASP A 69 2.44 -20.21 15.65
CA ASP A 69 2.39 -18.75 15.83
C ASP A 69 3.78 -18.12 15.62
N PHE A 70 4.09 -17.79 14.37
CA PHE A 70 5.32 -17.05 14.04
C PHE A 70 5.14 -15.55 14.24
N GLN A 71 5.14 -15.09 15.50
CA GLN A 71 4.98 -13.66 15.84
C GLN A 71 5.94 -12.74 15.10
N ALA A 72 7.15 -13.21 14.75
CA ALA A 72 8.12 -12.45 13.96
C ALA A 72 7.55 -11.97 12.61
N LEU A 73 6.71 -12.77 11.92
CA LEU A 73 6.08 -12.35 10.67
C LEU A 73 5.09 -11.20 10.88
N ASN A 74 4.32 -11.26 11.96
CA ASN A 74 3.38 -10.19 12.30
C ASN A 74 4.10 -8.90 12.71
N THR A 75 5.20 -9.01 13.45
CA THR A 75 6.00 -7.86 13.88
C THR A 75 6.73 -7.19 12.71
N LEU A 76 7.14 -7.96 11.70
CA LEU A 76 7.80 -7.43 10.48
C LEU A 76 6.85 -6.63 9.58
N PHE A 77 5.54 -6.86 9.68
CA PHE A 77 4.55 -6.19 8.84
C PHE A 77 4.63 -4.67 8.92
N LEU A 78 4.57 -4.12 10.14
CA LEU A 78 4.53 -2.68 10.36
C LEU A 78 5.76 -1.94 9.81
N PRO A 79 7.01 -2.33 10.13
CA PRO A 79 8.19 -1.66 9.58
C PRO A 79 8.32 -1.85 8.07
N LEU A 80 8.07 -3.05 7.54
CA LEU A 80 8.21 -3.31 6.11
C LEU A 80 7.17 -2.54 5.29
N GLN A 81 5.90 -2.55 5.72
CA GLN A 81 4.83 -1.84 5.03
C GLN A 81 5.03 -0.31 5.09
N SER A 82 5.44 0.22 6.23
CA SER A 82 5.63 1.67 6.42
C SER A 82 6.79 2.23 5.61
N ILE A 83 7.94 1.54 5.60
CA ILE A 83 9.07 1.88 4.76
C ILE A 83 8.68 1.79 3.28
N GLY A 84 7.96 0.72 2.92
CA GLY A 84 7.47 0.53 1.56
C GLY A 84 6.57 1.67 1.08
N PHE A 85 5.59 2.09 1.89
CA PHE A 85 4.74 3.25 1.59
C PHE A 85 5.52 4.54 1.47
N LEU A 86 6.48 4.79 2.36
CA LEU A 86 7.30 6.00 2.29
C LEU A 86 8.15 6.02 1.01
N MET A 87 8.82 4.92 0.69
CA MET A 87 9.63 4.80 -0.53
C MET A 87 8.79 4.96 -1.80
N ALA A 88 7.63 4.31 -1.85
CA ALA A 88 6.69 4.43 -2.97
C ALA A 88 6.11 5.85 -3.09
N GLY A 89 5.80 6.49 -1.97
CA GLY A 89 5.37 7.89 -1.91
C GLY A 89 6.42 8.87 -2.41
N ILE A 90 7.65 8.76 -1.93
CA ILE A 90 8.78 9.57 -2.39
C ILE A 90 9.00 9.34 -3.90
N GLY A 91 9.04 8.09 -4.35
CA GLY A 91 9.16 7.76 -5.77
C GLY A 91 8.07 8.43 -6.61
N SER A 92 6.83 8.39 -6.14
CA SER A 92 5.67 9.03 -6.79
C SER A 92 5.78 10.56 -6.83
N ILE A 93 6.24 11.22 -5.77
CA ILE A 93 6.46 12.68 -5.78
C ILE A 93 7.58 13.05 -6.76
N LEU A 94 8.66 12.29 -6.77
CA LEU A 94 9.81 12.54 -7.65
C LEU A 94 9.44 12.41 -9.14
N LEU A 95 8.37 11.67 -9.48
CA LEU A 95 7.78 11.66 -10.81
C LEU A 95 7.38 13.07 -11.27
N LEU A 96 6.78 13.87 -10.37
CA LEU A 96 6.25 15.20 -10.70
C LEU A 96 7.28 16.32 -10.61
N CYS A 97 8.24 16.21 -9.69
CA CYS A 97 9.22 17.27 -9.46
C CYS A 97 10.37 17.30 -10.48
N GLY A 98 10.40 16.39 -11.46
CA GLY A 98 11.19 16.50 -12.68
C GLY A 98 12.61 17.05 -12.52
N LYS A 99 13.38 16.62 -11.50
CA LYS A 99 14.80 16.98 -11.27
C LYS A 99 15.44 16.36 -10.01
N ALA A 100 15.05 15.16 -9.59
CA ALA A 100 15.72 14.50 -8.46
C ALA A 100 17.16 14.08 -8.82
N LYS A 101 18.16 14.52 -8.04
CA LYS A 101 19.52 13.95 -8.06
C LYS A 101 19.46 12.48 -7.66
N LYS A 102 20.46 11.67 -8.04
CA LYS A 102 20.59 10.24 -7.64
C LYS A 102 20.35 10.12 -6.12
N ALA A 103 19.15 9.71 -5.73
CA ALA A 103 18.85 9.39 -4.34
C ALA A 103 19.42 7.99 -4.11
N SER A 104 20.59 7.93 -3.49
CA SER A 104 21.14 6.69 -2.97
C SER A 104 20.22 6.20 -1.87
N VAL A 105 19.50 5.12 -2.13
CA VAL A 105 18.74 4.42 -1.09
C VAL A 105 19.77 3.76 -0.18
N PHE A 106 20.05 4.39 0.96
CA PHE A 106 20.82 3.73 2.00
C PHE A 106 19.96 2.60 2.56
N ALA A 107 20.42 1.36 2.37
CA ALA A 107 19.93 0.21 3.10
C ALA A 107 20.37 0.35 4.56
N ALA A 108 19.70 1.23 5.30
CA ALA A 108 19.81 1.29 6.74
C ALA A 108 18.79 0.30 7.29
N ALA A 109 19.27 -0.74 7.98
CA ALA A 109 18.40 -1.61 8.76
C ALA A 109 17.56 -0.72 9.69
N PRO A 110 16.21 -0.79 9.64
CA PRO A 110 15.40 0.07 10.47
C PRO A 110 15.74 -0.19 11.94
N PRO A 111 16.16 0.84 12.71
CA PRO A 111 16.33 0.68 14.14
C PRO A 111 14.99 0.25 14.73
N VAL A 112 15.03 -0.73 15.64
CA VAL A 112 13.85 -1.26 16.34
C VAL A 112 13.29 -0.15 17.22
N PHE A 113 12.46 0.72 16.65
CA PHE A 113 11.79 1.80 17.36
C PHE A 113 10.60 1.22 18.11
N SER A 114 10.57 1.45 19.42
CA SER A 114 9.48 1.02 20.31
C SER A 114 8.15 1.79 20.09
N GLY A 115 8.13 2.81 19.24
CA GLY A 115 6.96 3.66 18.99
C GLY A 115 6.34 3.44 17.62
N SER A 116 5.10 2.93 17.58
CA SER A 116 4.33 2.70 16.34
C SER A 116 3.95 3.99 15.58
N PHE A 117 3.99 5.15 16.25
CA PHE A 117 3.56 6.43 15.68
C PHE A 117 4.40 6.85 14.47
N VAL A 118 5.71 6.63 14.49
CA VAL A 118 6.60 7.00 13.38
C VAL A 118 6.26 6.19 12.13
N PHE A 119 6.08 4.88 12.28
CA PHE A 119 5.71 3.98 11.19
C PHE A 119 4.32 4.31 10.62
N ILE A 120 3.35 4.65 11.48
CA ILE A 120 2.03 5.11 11.04
C ILE A 120 2.15 6.43 10.27
N GLY A 121 2.94 7.39 10.76
CA GLY A 121 3.20 8.65 10.06
C GLY A 121 3.81 8.42 8.66
N MET A 122 4.77 7.51 8.55
CA MET A 122 5.36 7.11 7.26
C MET A 122 4.32 6.51 6.31
N MET A 123 3.43 5.63 6.81
CA MET A 123 2.34 5.06 6.00
C MET A 123 1.37 6.12 5.50
N VAL A 124 0.93 7.03 6.38
CA VAL A 124 -0.03 8.09 6.01
C VAL A 124 0.57 9.04 4.99
N LEU A 125 1.82 9.49 5.19
CA LEU A 125 2.51 10.36 4.24
C LEU A 125 2.79 9.64 2.91
N GLY A 126 3.21 8.37 2.97
CA GLY A 126 3.50 7.55 1.81
C GLY A 126 2.26 7.26 0.95
N LEU A 127 1.20 6.73 1.57
CA LEU A 127 -0.06 6.49 0.88
C LEU A 127 -0.72 7.78 0.40
N GLY A 128 -0.73 8.82 1.24
CA GLY A 128 -1.27 10.12 0.89
C GLY A 128 -0.58 10.70 -0.35
N SER A 129 0.75 10.65 -0.39
CA SER A 129 1.51 11.11 -1.56
C SER A 129 1.25 10.28 -2.81
N ILE A 130 1.15 8.95 -2.72
CA ILE A 130 0.73 8.10 -3.87
C ILE A 130 -0.64 8.55 -4.38
N CYS A 131 -1.65 8.61 -3.52
CA CYS A 131 -3.03 8.98 -3.90
C CYS A 131 -3.10 10.40 -4.49
N THR A 132 -2.36 11.35 -3.93
CA THR A 132 -2.29 12.72 -4.43
C THR A 132 -1.61 12.81 -5.81
N VAL A 133 -0.50 12.09 -6.01
CA VAL A 133 0.18 12.02 -7.32
C VAL A 133 -0.73 11.39 -8.36
N LEU A 134 -1.36 10.25 -8.07
CA LEU A 134 -2.30 9.59 -8.98
C LEU A 134 -3.51 10.48 -9.31
N SER A 135 -4.00 11.25 -8.33
CA SER A 135 -5.07 12.23 -8.55
C SER A 135 -4.63 13.37 -9.46
N MET A 136 -3.41 13.89 -9.30
CA MET A 136 -2.86 14.89 -10.23
C MET A 136 -2.71 14.34 -11.64
N LEU A 137 -2.27 13.08 -11.80
CA LEU A 137 -2.22 12.41 -13.10
C LEU A 137 -3.62 12.24 -13.71
N ALA A 138 -4.63 11.93 -12.89
CA ALA A 138 -6.03 11.84 -13.31
C ALA A 138 -6.56 13.18 -13.86
N VAL A 139 -6.19 14.31 -13.23
CA VAL A 139 -6.52 15.65 -13.72
C VAL A 139 -5.87 15.90 -15.08
N ARG A 140 -4.59 15.58 -15.24
CA ARG A 140 -3.87 15.75 -16.53
C ARG A 140 -4.50 14.91 -17.65
N ILE A 141 -5.03 13.73 -17.34
CA ILE A 141 -5.70 12.82 -18.29
C ILE A 141 -7.21 13.14 -18.44
N LYS A 142 -7.72 14.19 -17.78
CA LYS A 142 -9.14 14.61 -17.79
C LYS A 142 -10.11 13.51 -17.32
N LYS A 143 -9.66 12.63 -16.41
CA LYS A 143 -10.48 11.55 -15.81
C LYS A 143 -10.73 11.83 -14.33
N HIS A 144 -11.51 12.88 -14.07
CA HIS A 144 -11.82 13.32 -12.71
C HIS A 144 -12.49 12.25 -11.83
N GLY A 145 -13.21 11.29 -12.43
CA GLY A 145 -13.79 10.16 -11.69
C GLY A 145 -12.77 9.29 -10.95
N ALA A 146 -11.52 9.19 -11.44
CA ALA A 146 -10.48 8.44 -10.75
C ALA A 146 -10.02 9.11 -9.43
N ILE A 147 -10.18 10.43 -9.31
CA ILE A 147 -9.85 11.18 -8.09
C ILE A 147 -10.72 10.72 -6.93
N ALA A 148 -12.02 10.52 -7.17
CA ALA A 148 -12.94 10.02 -6.16
C ALA A 148 -12.54 8.62 -5.66
N LEU A 149 -12.05 7.76 -6.57
CA LEU A 149 -11.55 6.42 -6.20
C LEU A 149 -10.28 6.50 -5.34
N PHE A 150 -9.32 7.36 -5.66
CA PHE A 150 -8.12 7.53 -4.84
C PHE A 150 -8.40 8.19 -3.48
N ALA A 151 -9.34 9.16 -3.45
CA ALA A 151 -9.80 9.75 -2.21
C ALA A 151 -10.50 8.72 -1.31
N ALA A 152 -11.39 7.89 -1.88
CA ALA A 152 -12.03 6.80 -1.16
C ALA A 152 -11.01 5.78 -0.62
N ALA A 153 -10.04 5.37 -1.44
CA ALA A 153 -8.96 4.47 -1.01
C ALA A 153 -8.16 5.05 0.17
N PHE A 154 -7.82 6.34 0.13
CA PHE A 154 -7.11 7.00 1.22
C PHE A 154 -7.96 7.07 2.50
N VAL A 155 -9.22 7.50 2.41
CA VAL A 155 -10.13 7.62 3.57
C VAL A 155 -10.40 6.25 4.20
N CYS A 156 -10.65 5.21 3.40
CA CYS A 156 -10.82 3.85 3.90
C CYS A 156 -9.56 3.35 4.61
N SER A 157 -8.37 3.64 4.07
CA SER A 157 -7.11 3.28 4.72
C SER A 157 -6.89 4.03 6.05
N MET A 158 -7.33 5.29 6.14
CA MET A 158 -7.33 6.04 7.41
C MET A 158 -8.32 5.47 8.42
N ALA A 159 -9.52 5.07 7.97
CA ALA A 159 -10.54 4.45 8.81
C ALA A 159 -10.02 3.14 9.45
N MET A 160 -9.21 2.37 8.72
CA MET A 160 -8.54 1.19 9.26
C MET A 160 -7.57 1.54 10.39
N GLY A 161 -6.83 2.64 10.29
CA GLY A 161 -5.97 3.11 11.37
C GLY A 161 -6.74 3.44 12.66
N TYR A 162 -7.98 3.91 12.55
CA TYR A 162 -8.88 4.08 13.69
C TYR A 162 -9.38 2.72 14.23
N MET A 163 -9.72 1.78 13.35
CA MET A 163 -10.17 0.44 13.79
C MET A 163 -9.08 -0.35 14.51
N ALA A 164 -7.82 -0.16 14.10
CA ALA A 164 -6.67 -0.76 14.79
C ALA A 164 -6.48 -0.28 16.24
N SER A 165 -7.19 0.77 16.68
CA SER A 165 -7.25 1.20 18.09
C SER A 165 -8.35 0.50 18.90
N GLN A 166 -9.22 -0.26 18.25
CA GLN A 166 -10.26 -1.06 18.88
C GLN A 166 -9.75 -2.47 19.23
N ASP A 167 -10.52 -3.19 20.03
CA ASP A 167 -10.13 -4.51 20.53
C ASP A 167 -10.21 -5.60 19.43
N SER A 168 -9.07 -5.90 18.81
CA SER A 168 -8.92 -6.92 17.75
C SER A 168 -9.15 -8.37 18.21
N THR A 169 -9.44 -8.61 19.50
CA THR A 169 -9.85 -9.94 19.98
C THR A 169 -11.28 -10.30 19.55
N GLN A 170 -12.09 -9.30 19.20
CA GLN A 170 -13.46 -9.47 18.75
C GLN A 170 -13.51 -9.76 17.24
N ALA A 171 -14.16 -10.88 16.87
CA ALA A 171 -14.20 -11.33 15.47
C ALA A 171 -14.84 -10.34 14.50
N TRP A 172 -15.82 -9.55 14.96
CA TRP A 172 -16.49 -8.55 14.11
C TRP A 172 -15.56 -7.40 13.75
N VAL A 173 -14.65 -6.99 14.64
CA VAL A 173 -13.66 -5.92 14.37
C VAL A 173 -12.77 -6.35 13.21
N ASN A 174 -12.24 -7.58 13.28
CA ASN A 174 -11.39 -8.12 12.22
C ASN A 174 -12.14 -8.22 10.88
N TRP A 175 -13.40 -8.67 10.87
CA TRP A 175 -14.20 -8.71 9.63
C TRP A 175 -14.42 -7.33 9.01
N VAL A 176 -14.65 -6.30 9.83
CA VAL A 176 -14.82 -4.94 9.34
C VAL A 176 -13.49 -4.37 8.84
N GLU A 177 -12.38 -4.62 9.53
CA GLU A 177 -11.03 -4.25 9.06
C GLU A 177 -10.72 -4.83 7.68
N GLU A 178 -10.98 -6.13 7.50
CA GLU A 178 -10.80 -6.81 6.21
C GLU A 178 -11.70 -6.23 5.12
N GLY A 179 -12.97 -5.94 5.45
CA GLY A 179 -13.92 -5.33 4.53
C GLY A 179 -13.48 -3.94 4.08
N ILE A 180 -13.04 -3.09 5.01
CA ILE A 180 -12.52 -1.75 4.71
C ILE A 180 -11.24 -1.85 3.87
N ASN A 181 -10.36 -2.82 4.15
CA ASN A 181 -9.15 -3.06 3.37
C ASN A 181 -9.48 -3.46 1.92
N CYS A 182 -10.44 -4.37 1.75
CA CYS A 182 -10.92 -4.81 0.43
C CYS A 182 -11.47 -3.63 -0.38
N VAL A 183 -12.31 -2.79 0.24
CA VAL A 183 -12.86 -1.59 -0.41
C VAL A 183 -11.75 -0.61 -0.78
N SER A 184 -10.81 -0.36 0.15
CA SER A 184 -9.68 0.54 -0.07
C SER A 184 -8.83 0.12 -1.26
N GLN A 185 -8.33 -1.12 -1.25
CA GLN A 185 -7.46 -1.63 -2.32
C GLN A 185 -8.22 -1.84 -3.63
N GLY A 186 -9.51 -2.17 -3.57
CA GLY A 186 -10.40 -2.21 -4.72
C GLY A 186 -10.56 -0.85 -5.39
N CYS A 187 -10.76 0.22 -4.60
CA CYS A 187 -10.81 1.59 -5.10
C CYS A 187 -9.46 2.02 -5.70
N LEU A 188 -8.34 1.69 -5.05
CA LEU A 188 -7.00 1.97 -5.58
C LEU A 188 -6.80 1.29 -6.95
N LEU A 189 -7.06 -0.01 -7.04
CA LEU A 189 -6.97 -0.77 -8.28
C LEU A 189 -7.90 -0.20 -9.36
N GLY A 190 -9.15 0.11 -9.03
CA GLY A 190 -10.10 0.71 -9.95
C GLY A 190 -9.62 2.05 -10.50
N GLY A 191 -9.07 2.92 -9.64
CA GLY A 191 -8.50 4.19 -10.05
C GLY A 191 -7.29 4.02 -10.98
N VAL A 192 -6.38 3.10 -10.64
CA VAL A 192 -5.23 2.75 -11.48
C VAL A 192 -5.67 2.20 -12.84
N PHE A 193 -6.67 1.32 -12.87
CA PHE A 193 -7.19 0.76 -14.11
C PHE A 193 -7.82 1.82 -15.02
N VAL A 194 -8.55 2.79 -14.44
CA VAL A 194 -9.09 3.94 -15.17
C VAL A 194 -7.96 4.77 -15.78
N LEU A 195 -6.89 5.06 -15.02
CA LEU A 195 -5.72 5.78 -15.53
C LEU A 195 -5.03 5.00 -16.66
N HIS A 196 -4.80 3.70 -16.46
CA HIS A 196 -4.16 2.83 -17.43
C HIS A 196 -4.91 2.84 -18.76
N LYS A 197 -6.23 2.59 -18.72
CA LYS A 197 -7.10 2.58 -19.91
C LYS A 197 -7.20 3.95 -20.58
N ALA A 198 -7.10 5.03 -19.81
CA ALA A 198 -7.12 6.39 -20.33
C ALA A 198 -5.77 6.83 -20.94
N GLY A 199 -4.79 5.93 -21.03
CA GLY A 199 -3.53 6.19 -21.70
C GLY A 199 -2.48 6.81 -20.78
N LEU A 200 -2.49 6.46 -19.48
CA LEU A 200 -1.43 6.91 -18.56
C LEU A 200 -0.04 6.66 -19.12
N LYS A 201 0.19 5.57 -19.86
CA LYS A 201 1.47 5.30 -20.55
C LYS A 201 1.86 6.34 -21.61
N ASN A 202 0.89 6.99 -22.26
CA ASN A 202 1.12 7.93 -23.37
C ASN A 202 1.17 9.41 -22.93
N LEU A 203 0.85 9.71 -21.67
CA LEU A 203 0.90 11.08 -21.13
C LEU A 203 2.32 11.67 -21.12
N GLU A 204 2.56 12.82 -21.75
CA GLU A 204 3.82 13.55 -21.59
C GLU A 204 3.81 14.29 -20.23
N LEU A 205 4.86 14.09 -19.41
CA LEU A 205 4.93 14.58 -18.02
C LEU A 205 5.76 15.84 -17.85
#